data_AF-A0A916H356-F1
#
_entry.id   AF-A0A916H356-F1
#
_cell.length_a   1.000
_cell.length_b   1.000
_cell.length_c   1.000
_cell.angle_alpha   90.00
_cell.angle_beta   90.00
_cell.angle_gamma   90.00
#
_symmetry.space_group_name_H-M   'P 1'
#
loop_
_entity.id
_entity.type
_entity.pdbx_description
1 polymer ?
#
loop_
_entity_poly.entity_id
_entity_poly.type
_entity_poly.pdbx_seq_one_letter_code
_entity_poly.pdbx_strand_id
1 'polypeptide(L)'
;MPDENLSALIEKLLDAPDPKARRSAAKQLGVLKNPDAISFLVQAFHNDADPGVQQAARDALLLYRRMEYESRGEKPPQGAGSGGGISPALLTKLRGILTILLVVTLVANGGIFLAKNLLNRSGVDVVLEQPTPREELTQDYEARLKQIKTELEMPVAAEPKSKLYSLFTEFQAEVETLNTIPRCRTLDSTQVTEFKVAAINEFTYPDLGRAGQDLSAAAKEYLSIRTAYTDFCQIKDLDQLKRELEKFPGGTRTLVQRHDELSKVLVRVGDLLRVSRESPLPTRGPTVTPTPQPTETSAPTSTAERAAVQPTGETPVSTSASVEATVESGTPLPTETPAPTNTPEPTATSIPSPTPIPPFKYAGLGLERASKYQYRYSVSYDGVNKTNDPIRGSISLAVIRQNEPLKAQYDVSIRDSQSILVAQNYLPPRLNVPNQFVILNGAILELDVATNRCASGAVSGDTLAPFNDPGFDRYFVPSELQGGSLDAVGMTLVETIGNLATYRATPEVEMPDKVKYKYQIEIKVYTDSGVVASYNLNRTAEPPAGYTQVLLTSFRIEYILLGLNEVVNADQFVTVPLACR
;
A
#
# COMPACT_ATOMS: atom_id res chain seq x y z
N MET A 1 18.66 18.54 -40.87
CA MET A 1 19.19 17.40 -40.09
C MET A 1 19.08 17.69 -38.59
N PRO A 2 17.88 17.63 -37.99
CA PRO A 2 17.69 17.88 -36.55
C PRO A 2 17.89 16.62 -35.69
N ASP A 3 17.61 15.44 -36.23
CA ASP A 3 17.48 14.21 -35.44
C ASP A 3 18.82 13.57 -35.05
N GLU A 4 19.87 13.82 -35.83
CA GLU A 4 21.22 13.27 -35.60
C GLU A 4 21.82 13.76 -34.26
N ASN A 5 21.41 14.95 -33.79
CA ASN A 5 21.85 15.47 -32.50
C ASN A 5 21.10 14.87 -31.30
N LEU A 6 19.85 14.44 -31.47
CA LEU A 6 19.07 13.89 -30.37
C LEU A 6 19.61 12.52 -29.95
N SER A 7 19.75 11.61 -30.92
CA SER A 7 20.21 10.23 -30.66
C SER A 7 21.60 10.21 -30.03
N ALA A 8 22.54 11.02 -30.54
CA ALA A 8 23.89 11.12 -29.99
C ALA A 8 23.91 11.66 -28.55
N LEU A 9 22.98 12.55 -28.19
CA LEU A 9 22.87 13.07 -26.82
C LEU A 9 22.21 12.06 -25.88
N ILE A 10 21.23 11.29 -26.35
CA ILE A 10 20.62 10.21 -25.56
C ILE A 10 21.67 9.12 -25.27
N GLU A 11 22.40 8.67 -26.29
CA GLU A 11 23.50 7.70 -26.13
C GLU A 11 24.54 8.22 -25.14
N LYS A 12 24.94 9.49 -25.27
CA LYS A 12 25.89 10.12 -24.34
C LYS A 12 25.33 10.26 -22.91
N LEU A 13 24.02 10.42 -22.73
CA LEU A 13 23.40 10.47 -21.40
C LEU A 13 23.38 9.10 -20.74
N LEU A 14 23.21 8.01 -21.50
CA LEU A 14 23.06 6.67 -20.95
C LEU A 14 24.39 5.94 -20.79
N ASP A 15 25.27 6.03 -21.80
CA ASP A 15 26.40 5.12 -21.95
C ASP A 15 27.77 5.75 -21.66
N ALA A 16 27.84 7.09 -21.51
CA ALA A 16 29.11 7.74 -21.27
C ALA A 16 29.66 7.38 -19.86
N PRO A 17 30.91 6.89 -19.76
CA PRO A 17 31.47 6.47 -18.47
C PRO A 17 31.72 7.67 -17.53
N ASP A 18 32.08 8.84 -18.09
CA ASP A 18 32.32 10.06 -17.33
C ASP A 18 31.01 10.76 -16.91
N PRO A 19 30.74 10.93 -15.61
CA PRO A 19 29.57 11.67 -15.12
C PRO A 19 29.48 13.10 -15.66
N LYS A 20 30.61 13.77 -15.95
CA LYS A 20 30.57 15.13 -16.53
C LYS A 20 30.00 15.12 -17.94
N ALA A 21 30.31 14.09 -18.73
CA ALA A 21 29.77 13.93 -20.07
C ALA A 21 28.26 13.69 -20.05
N ARG A 22 27.78 12.79 -19.16
CA ARG A 22 26.33 12.55 -18.96
C ARG A 22 25.60 13.80 -18.48
N ARG A 23 26.18 14.52 -17.51
CA ARG A 23 25.63 15.80 -17.01
C ARG A 23 25.51 16.85 -18.12
N SER A 24 26.53 16.94 -18.98
CA SER A 24 26.49 17.83 -20.14
C SER A 24 25.40 17.42 -21.14
N ALA A 25 25.23 16.12 -21.38
CA ALA A 25 24.19 15.60 -22.27
C ALA A 25 22.78 15.93 -21.73
N ALA A 26 22.51 15.69 -20.44
CA ALA A 26 21.24 16.04 -19.80
C ALA A 26 20.88 17.53 -19.97
N LYS A 27 21.86 18.43 -19.77
CA LYS A 27 21.65 19.87 -19.98
C LYS A 27 21.34 20.21 -21.44
N GLN A 28 22.06 19.61 -22.38
CA GLN A 28 21.86 19.86 -23.81
C GLN A 28 20.51 19.33 -24.30
N LEU A 29 20.05 18.18 -23.79
CA LEU A 29 18.71 17.66 -24.07
C LEU A 29 17.62 18.63 -23.58
N GLY A 30 17.76 19.21 -22.38
CA GLY A 30 16.84 20.24 -21.90
C GLY A 30 16.80 21.51 -22.76
N VAL A 31 17.95 21.91 -23.34
CA VAL A 31 18.03 23.06 -24.27
C VAL A 31 17.47 22.72 -25.66
N LEU A 32 17.61 21.47 -26.10
CA LEU A 32 17.10 20.99 -27.38
C LEU A 32 15.57 20.98 -27.41
N LYS A 33 14.92 20.88 -26.23
CA LYS A 33 13.47 21.01 -26.06
C LYS A 33 12.65 19.99 -26.85
N ASN A 34 13.25 18.85 -27.21
CA ASN A 34 12.57 17.77 -27.91
C ASN A 34 11.90 16.81 -26.90
N PRO A 35 10.56 16.64 -26.90
CA PRO A 35 9.84 15.83 -25.92
C PRO A 35 10.26 14.35 -25.90
N ASP A 36 10.84 13.82 -26.97
CA ASP A 36 11.32 12.43 -27.04
C ASP A 36 12.46 12.15 -26.04
N ALA A 37 13.12 13.19 -25.53
CA ALA A 37 14.17 13.06 -24.50
C ALA A 37 13.62 12.87 -23.08
N ILE A 38 12.32 13.09 -22.83
CA ILE A 38 11.76 13.17 -21.47
C ILE A 38 11.93 11.85 -20.70
N SER A 39 11.62 10.71 -21.33
CA SER A 39 11.72 9.39 -20.68
C SER A 39 13.15 9.09 -20.21
N PHE A 40 14.14 9.42 -21.05
CA PHE A 40 15.57 9.25 -20.73
C PHE A 40 16.04 10.18 -19.62
N LEU A 41 15.56 11.42 -19.59
CA LEU A 41 15.83 12.36 -18.49
C LEU A 41 15.21 11.90 -17.17
N VAL A 42 13.99 11.34 -17.20
CA VAL A 42 13.35 10.75 -16.00
C VAL A 42 14.16 9.55 -15.50
N GLN A 43 14.62 8.68 -16.40
CA GLN A 43 15.48 7.55 -16.04
C GLN A 43 16.78 8.02 -15.39
N ALA A 44 17.46 9.02 -15.97
CA ALA A 44 18.68 9.59 -15.40
C ALA A 44 18.44 10.27 -14.04
N PHE A 45 17.29 10.92 -13.85
CA PHE A 45 16.92 11.54 -12.57
C PHE A 45 16.77 10.52 -11.44
N HIS A 46 16.17 9.35 -11.72
CA HIS A 46 15.92 8.33 -10.70
C HIS A 46 17.11 7.37 -10.51
N ASN A 47 17.83 7.03 -11.58
CA ASN A 47 18.70 5.87 -11.60
C ASN A 47 20.19 6.17 -11.84
N ASP A 48 20.59 7.41 -12.20
CA ASP A 48 22.02 7.71 -12.37
C ASP A 48 22.72 7.69 -11.00
N ALA A 49 23.91 7.10 -10.94
CA ALA A 49 24.70 7.02 -9.72
C ALA A 49 25.31 8.37 -9.30
N ASP A 50 25.52 9.30 -10.25
CA ASP A 50 26.08 10.62 -9.96
C ASP A 50 24.97 11.64 -9.61
N PRO A 51 24.97 12.23 -8.40
CA PRO A 51 23.94 13.17 -7.99
C PRO A 51 23.91 14.45 -8.84
N GLY A 52 25.02 14.82 -9.49
CA GLY A 52 25.04 15.97 -10.37
C GLY A 52 24.42 15.70 -11.74
N VAL A 53 24.44 14.45 -12.23
CA VAL A 53 23.65 14.04 -13.41
C VAL A 53 22.17 14.06 -13.07
N GLN A 54 21.76 13.51 -11.90
CA GLN A 54 20.38 13.58 -11.42
C GLN A 54 19.87 15.04 -11.35
N GLN A 55 20.68 15.94 -10.78
CA GLN A 55 20.35 17.36 -10.71
C GLN A 55 20.20 18.01 -12.10
N ALA A 56 21.12 17.73 -13.03
CA ALA A 56 21.02 18.25 -14.39
C ALA A 56 19.79 17.72 -15.15
N ALA A 57 19.43 16.46 -14.94
CA ALA A 57 18.23 15.87 -15.52
C ALA A 57 16.96 16.51 -14.95
N ARG A 58 16.92 16.75 -13.63
CA ARG A 58 15.83 17.51 -12.99
C ARG A 58 15.67 18.91 -13.59
N ASP A 59 16.78 19.65 -13.74
CA ASP A 59 16.76 20.99 -14.30
C ASP A 59 16.25 20.99 -15.76
N ALA A 60 16.64 19.99 -16.55
CA ALA A 60 16.14 19.80 -17.90
C ALA A 60 14.63 19.51 -17.93
N LEU A 61 14.13 18.64 -17.05
CA LEU A 61 12.69 18.34 -16.93
C LEU A 61 11.86 19.57 -16.53
N LEU A 62 12.41 20.47 -15.71
CA LEU A 62 11.76 21.75 -15.39
C LEU A 62 11.61 22.66 -16.62
N LEU A 63 12.54 22.61 -17.59
CA LEU A 63 12.40 23.32 -18.85
C LEU A 63 11.24 22.76 -19.69
N TYR A 64 11.07 21.44 -19.74
CA TYR A 64 9.92 20.83 -20.42
C TYR A 64 8.60 21.23 -19.80
N ARG A 65 8.51 21.21 -18.47
CA ARG A 65 7.31 21.64 -17.77
C ARG A 65 6.96 23.11 -18.05
N ARG A 66 7.97 23.99 -18.16
CA ARG A 66 7.75 25.39 -18.56
C ARG A 66 7.18 25.50 -19.97
N MET A 67 7.71 24.74 -20.93
CA MET A 67 7.20 24.74 -22.30
C MET A 67 5.76 24.22 -22.39
N GLU A 68 5.41 23.23 -21.58
CA GLU A 68 4.04 22.73 -21.51
C GLU A 68 3.07 23.85 -21.08
N TYR A 69 3.41 24.61 -20.02
CA TYR A 69 2.63 25.78 -19.62
C TYR A 69 2.53 26.84 -20.72
N GLU A 70 3.65 27.18 -21.37
CA GLU A 70 3.69 28.13 -22.49
C GLU A 70 2.79 27.67 -23.66
N SER A 71 2.80 26.38 -23.98
CA SER A 71 1.97 25.80 -25.05
C SER A 71 0.47 25.85 -24.75
N ARG A 72 0.09 25.80 -23.47
CA ARG A 72 -1.30 25.88 -23.01
C ARG A 72 -1.80 27.31 -22.83
N GLY A 73 -0.93 28.32 -23.02
CA GLY A 73 -1.24 29.71 -22.69
C GLY A 73 -1.45 29.95 -21.19
N GLU A 74 -1.07 28.99 -20.34
CA GLU A 74 -1.18 29.09 -18.90
C GLU A 74 0.06 29.83 -18.36
N LYS A 75 -0.17 30.87 -17.54
CA LYS A 75 0.95 31.50 -16.83
C LYS A 75 1.51 30.49 -15.84
N PRO A 76 2.83 30.22 -15.83
CA PRO A 76 3.42 29.34 -14.83
C PRO A 76 3.10 29.89 -13.43
N PRO A 77 2.89 29.01 -12.43
CA PRO A 77 2.61 29.45 -11.07
C PRO A 77 3.70 30.41 -10.62
N GLN A 78 3.30 31.65 -10.27
CA GLN A 78 4.20 32.80 -10.04
C GLN A 78 5.18 32.63 -8.85
N GLY A 79 5.26 31.46 -8.22
CA GLY A 79 6.19 31.16 -7.13
C GLY A 79 7.43 30.35 -7.55
N ALA A 80 7.50 29.81 -8.77
CA ALA A 80 8.56 28.87 -9.16
C ALA A 80 9.50 29.44 -10.23
N GLY A 81 10.44 30.28 -9.79
CA GLY A 81 11.66 30.55 -10.57
C GLY A 81 11.60 31.76 -11.49
N SER A 82 11.60 32.94 -10.89
CA SER A 82 12.36 34.07 -11.42
C SER A 82 13.38 34.42 -10.35
N GLY A 83 14.66 34.24 -10.66
CA GLY A 83 15.74 34.87 -9.91
C GLY A 83 15.55 36.37 -10.04
N GLY A 84 14.72 36.95 -9.17
CA GLY A 84 14.67 38.37 -8.95
C GLY A 84 16.07 38.80 -8.57
N GLY A 85 16.74 39.52 -9.46
CA GLY A 85 18.01 40.15 -9.18
C GLY A 85 17.87 40.87 -7.85
N ILE A 86 18.53 40.34 -6.83
CA ILE A 86 18.55 40.92 -5.49
C ILE A 86 19.02 42.35 -5.70
N SER A 87 18.18 43.32 -5.35
CA SER A 87 18.54 44.72 -5.54
C SER A 87 19.88 44.96 -4.83
N PRO A 88 20.83 45.71 -5.43
CA PRO A 88 22.13 45.94 -4.81
C PRO A 88 22.02 46.52 -3.38
N ALA A 89 20.92 47.23 -3.10
CA ALA A 89 20.56 47.67 -1.76
C ALA A 89 20.25 46.51 -0.78
N LEU A 90 19.49 45.50 -1.21
CA LEU A 90 19.21 44.31 -0.40
C LEU A 90 20.47 43.46 -0.20
N LEU A 91 21.32 43.35 -1.22
CA LEU A 91 22.57 42.58 -1.15
C LEU A 91 23.57 43.22 -0.18
N THR A 92 23.57 44.56 -0.09
CA THR A 92 24.39 45.30 0.88
C THR A 92 23.88 45.11 2.31
N LYS A 93 22.56 45.12 2.52
CA LYS A 93 21.96 44.82 3.84
C LYS A 93 22.18 43.36 4.26
N LEU A 94 22.05 42.41 3.33
CA LEU A 94 22.33 41.00 3.56
C LEU A 94 23.80 40.77 3.91
N ARG A 95 24.74 41.43 3.23
CA ARG A 95 26.17 41.38 3.59
C ARG A 95 26.43 41.91 4.99
N GLY A 96 25.78 43.01 5.39
CA GLY A 96 25.88 43.53 6.75
C GLY A 96 25.41 42.51 7.80
N ILE A 97 24.23 41.92 7.58
CA ILE A 97 23.65 40.91 8.49
C ILE A 97 24.52 39.64 8.53
N LEU A 98 24.97 39.13 7.39
CA LEU A 98 25.84 37.95 7.31
C LEU A 98 27.19 38.17 7.98
N THR A 99 27.75 39.38 7.90
CA THR A 99 29.04 39.68 8.55
C THR A 99 28.87 39.68 10.07
N ILE A 100 27.78 40.27 10.59
CA ILE A 100 27.47 40.23 12.02
C ILE A 100 27.25 38.79 12.48
N LEU A 101 26.46 38.00 11.75
CA LEU A 101 26.22 36.59 12.05
C LEU A 101 27.50 35.76 12.02
N LEU A 102 28.38 35.98 11.04
CA LEU A 102 29.68 35.30 10.95
C LEU A 102 30.56 35.62 12.15
N VAL A 103 30.63 36.90 12.55
CA VAL A 103 31.41 37.32 13.72
C VAL A 103 30.85 36.71 15.00
N VAL A 104 29.52 36.74 15.20
CA VAL A 104 28.87 36.11 16.36
C VAL A 104 29.14 34.61 16.38
N THR A 105 29.08 33.95 15.23
CA THR A 105 29.34 32.51 15.10
C THR A 105 30.81 32.17 15.35
N LEU A 106 31.74 33.00 14.89
CA LEU A 106 33.18 32.84 15.18
C LEU A 106 33.49 33.05 16.66
N VAL A 107 32.87 34.02 17.31
CA VAL A 107 33.02 34.25 18.75
C VAL A 107 32.41 33.11 19.55
N ALA A 108 31.22 32.63 19.18
CA ALA A 108 30.58 31.50 19.84
C ALA A 108 31.39 30.21 19.67
N ASN A 109 31.84 29.89 18.44
CA ASN A 109 32.65 28.70 18.18
C ASN A 109 34.06 28.82 18.78
N GLY A 110 34.66 30.01 18.79
CA GLY A 110 35.93 30.28 19.48
C GLY A 110 35.81 30.11 20.99
N GLY A 111 34.71 30.55 21.58
CA GLY A 111 34.38 30.34 23.00
C GLY A 111 34.19 28.85 23.32
N ILE A 112 33.47 28.11 22.47
CA ILE A 112 33.29 26.66 22.61
C ILE A 112 34.63 25.92 22.47
N PHE A 113 35.50 26.34 21.54
CA PHE A 113 36.82 25.74 21.35
C PHE A 113 37.73 25.97 22.56
N LEU A 114 37.75 27.19 23.12
CA LEU A 114 38.47 27.50 24.36
C LEU A 114 37.90 26.74 25.58
N ALA A 115 36.58 26.65 25.70
CA ALA A 115 35.93 25.88 26.76
C ALA A 115 36.22 24.37 26.65
N LYS A 116 36.18 23.80 25.44
CA LYS A 116 36.53 22.40 25.20
C LYS A 116 38.00 22.12 25.51
N ASN A 117 38.92 23.02 25.18
CA ASN A 117 40.35 22.83 25.48
C ASN A 117 40.66 22.96 26.97
N LEU A 118 39.87 23.72 27.73
CA LEU A 118 39.97 23.79 29.19
C LEU A 118 39.33 22.58 29.89
N LEU A 119 38.28 21.99 29.31
CA LEU A 119 37.59 20.81 29.85
C LEU A 119 38.25 19.47 29.49
N ASN A 120 39.04 19.41 28.41
CA ASN A 120 39.77 18.21 27.97
C ASN A 120 40.99 17.82 28.83
N ARG A 121 41.21 18.46 29.99
CA ARG A 121 42.26 18.07 30.94
C ARG A 121 41.77 17.18 32.08
N SER A 122 40.48 16.86 32.10
CA SER A 122 39.91 15.85 33.00
C SER A 122 39.68 14.61 32.14
N GLY A 123 40.32 13.49 32.46
CA GLY A 123 40.00 12.22 31.83
C GLY A 123 38.51 11.97 31.99
N VAL A 124 37.74 12.13 30.92
CA VAL A 124 36.33 11.79 30.89
C VAL A 124 36.32 10.27 30.83
N ASP A 125 36.13 9.64 31.99
CA ASP A 125 35.65 8.27 32.05
C ASP A 125 34.43 8.22 31.14
N VAL A 126 34.56 7.52 30.01
CA VAL A 126 33.43 7.20 29.15
C VAL A 126 32.58 6.24 29.97
N VAL A 127 31.67 6.80 30.76
CA VAL A 127 30.63 6.03 31.44
C VAL A 127 29.83 5.39 30.31
N LEU A 128 30.11 4.13 30.01
CA LEU A 128 29.28 3.33 29.13
C LEU A 128 27.89 3.30 29.78
N GLU A 129 26.93 4.00 29.16
CA GLU A 129 25.53 3.85 29.53
C GLU A 129 25.17 2.37 29.39
N GLN A 130 24.82 1.73 30.51
CA GLN A 130 24.34 0.36 30.48
C GLN A 130 22.98 0.34 29.78
N PRO A 131 22.70 -0.66 28.93
CA PRO A 131 21.39 -0.80 28.31
C PRO A 131 20.31 -0.93 29.40
N THR A 132 19.21 -0.21 29.23
CA THR A 132 18.04 -0.33 30.10
C THR A 132 17.54 -1.78 30.05
N PRO A 133 17.21 -2.42 31.19
CA PRO A 133 16.65 -3.76 31.17
C PRO A 133 15.47 -3.87 30.21
N ARG A 134 15.46 -4.92 29.39
CA ARG A 134 14.48 -5.12 28.31
C ARG A 134 13.02 -4.96 28.77
N GLU A 135 12.69 -5.51 29.93
CA GLU A 135 11.35 -5.46 30.51
C GLU A 135 10.94 -4.03 30.86
N GLU A 136 11.83 -3.27 31.49
CA GLU A 136 11.61 -1.86 31.83
C GLU A 136 11.42 -1.01 30.57
N LEU A 137 12.24 -1.26 29.53
CA LEU A 137 12.13 -0.57 28.25
C LEU A 137 10.81 -0.89 27.52
N THR A 138 10.36 -2.15 27.58
CA THR A 138 9.08 -2.58 27.00
C THR A 138 7.91 -1.92 27.72
N GLN A 139 7.95 -1.88 29.05
CA GLN A 139 6.92 -1.21 29.87
C GLN A 139 6.87 0.31 29.62
N ASP A 140 8.01 0.99 29.49
CA ASP A 140 8.05 2.41 29.14
C ASP A 140 7.40 2.66 27.76
N TYR A 141 7.71 1.82 26.76
CA TYR A 141 7.10 1.94 25.43
C TYR A 141 5.60 1.64 25.42
N GLU A 142 5.14 0.62 26.15
CA GLU A 142 3.71 0.33 26.30
C GLU A 142 2.97 1.48 27.00
N ALA A 143 3.57 2.07 28.05
CA ALA A 143 3.00 3.22 28.75
C ALA A 143 2.86 4.43 27.82
N ARG A 144 3.90 4.75 27.04
CA ARG A 144 3.88 5.83 26.04
C ARG A 144 2.89 5.56 24.92
N LEU A 145 2.86 4.35 24.38
CA LEU A 145 1.89 3.94 23.37
C LEU A 145 0.46 4.13 23.87
N LYS A 146 0.17 3.64 25.09
CA LYS A 146 -1.14 3.79 25.73
C LYS A 146 -1.48 5.26 25.95
N GLN A 147 -0.52 6.08 26.35
CA GLN A 147 -0.71 7.52 26.55
C GLN A 147 -1.08 8.23 25.23
N ILE A 148 -0.32 8.01 24.16
CA ILE A 148 -0.60 8.59 22.85
C ILE A 148 -1.95 8.10 22.33
N LYS A 149 -2.24 6.79 22.40
CA LYS A 149 -3.55 6.24 22.01
C LYS A 149 -4.68 6.87 22.81
N THR A 150 -4.53 6.97 24.13
CA THR A 150 -5.56 7.59 24.98
C THR A 150 -5.81 9.03 24.58
N GLU A 151 -4.78 9.86 24.40
CA GLU A 151 -4.96 11.25 23.96
C GLU A 151 -5.47 11.37 22.51
N LEU A 152 -5.13 10.40 21.65
CA LEU A 152 -5.59 10.32 20.28
C LEU A 152 -7.03 9.81 20.19
N GLU A 153 -7.50 8.99 21.13
CA GLU A 153 -8.78 8.25 21.12
C GLU A 153 -9.79 8.73 22.18
N MET A 154 -9.43 9.66 23.08
CA MET A 154 -10.23 9.99 24.29
C MET A 154 -11.74 9.97 24.05
N PRO A 155 -12.48 9.02 24.65
CA PRO A 155 -13.92 8.93 24.50
C PRO A 155 -14.57 10.08 25.28
N VAL A 156 -15.39 10.87 24.59
CA VAL A 156 -16.46 11.61 25.28
C VAL A 156 -17.51 10.56 25.64
N ALA A 157 -18.00 10.57 26.87
CA ALA A 157 -18.89 9.55 27.44
C ALA A 157 -20.22 9.27 26.69
N ALA A 158 -20.40 9.76 25.47
CA ALA A 158 -21.54 9.48 24.62
C ALA A 158 -21.22 9.40 23.10
N GLU A 159 -19.97 9.54 22.63
CA GLU A 159 -19.68 9.50 21.18
C GLU A 159 -18.45 8.64 20.80
N PRO A 160 -18.54 7.79 19.75
CA PRO A 160 -17.52 6.80 19.39
C PRO A 160 -16.35 7.34 18.55
N LYS A 161 -16.18 8.66 18.39
CA LYS A 161 -15.08 9.26 17.62
C LYS A 161 -14.10 9.99 18.53
N SER A 162 -12.82 9.94 18.17
CA SER A 162 -11.80 10.62 18.95
C SER A 162 -11.89 12.13 18.90
N LYS A 163 -11.58 12.80 20.02
CA LYS A 163 -11.67 14.26 20.18
C LYS A 163 -10.87 15.01 19.11
N LEU A 164 -9.69 14.55 18.72
CA LEU A 164 -8.87 15.28 17.74
C LEU A 164 -9.41 15.12 16.32
N TYR A 165 -9.81 13.91 15.92
CA TYR A 165 -10.37 13.64 14.60
C TYR A 165 -11.67 14.41 14.38
N SER A 166 -12.60 14.36 15.35
CA SER A 166 -13.87 15.09 15.25
C SER A 166 -13.64 16.59 15.14
N LEU A 167 -12.72 17.14 15.92
CA LEU A 167 -12.35 18.56 15.84
C LEU A 167 -11.82 18.97 14.47
N PHE A 168 -10.99 18.14 13.82
CA PHE A 168 -10.53 18.44 12.45
C PHE A 168 -11.63 18.32 11.41
N THR A 169 -12.56 17.37 11.56
CA THR A 169 -13.70 17.25 10.65
C THR A 169 -14.71 18.39 10.83
N GLU A 170 -14.98 18.83 12.06
CA GLU A 170 -15.79 20.02 12.37
C GLU A 170 -15.12 21.26 11.78
N PHE A 171 -13.83 21.43 12.04
CA PHE A 171 -13.03 22.53 11.52
C PHE A 171 -13.04 22.55 9.99
N GLN A 172 -12.88 21.39 9.33
CA GLN A 172 -12.97 21.26 7.88
C GLN A 172 -14.33 21.71 7.36
N ALA A 173 -15.41 21.23 7.96
CA ALA A 173 -16.77 21.61 7.57
C ALA A 173 -17.00 23.13 7.71
N GLU A 174 -16.55 23.74 8.81
CA GLU A 174 -16.75 25.17 9.06
C GLU A 174 -15.93 26.05 8.10
N VAL A 175 -14.69 25.68 7.79
CA VAL A 175 -13.84 26.47 6.88
C VAL A 175 -14.24 26.28 5.43
N GLU A 176 -14.43 25.03 4.98
CA GLU A 176 -14.68 24.73 3.56
C GLU A 176 -16.14 24.93 3.17
N THR A 177 -17.08 24.58 4.04
CA THR A 177 -18.51 24.60 3.71
C THR A 177 -19.20 25.88 4.15
N LEU A 178 -18.88 26.38 5.34
CA LEU A 178 -19.55 27.56 5.90
C LEU A 178 -18.80 28.86 5.64
N ASN A 179 -17.53 28.78 5.23
CA ASN A 179 -16.69 29.95 5.03
C ASN A 179 -16.69 30.87 6.28
N THR A 180 -16.64 30.25 7.47
CA THR A 180 -16.59 30.96 8.76
C THR A 180 -15.37 30.53 9.57
N ILE A 181 -14.97 31.37 10.53
CA ILE A 181 -13.92 31.02 11.48
C ILE A 181 -14.45 29.90 12.38
N PRO A 182 -13.72 28.78 12.49
CA PRO A 182 -14.20 27.63 13.21
C PRO A 182 -14.25 27.87 14.72
N ARG A 183 -15.23 27.25 15.39
CA ARG A 183 -15.36 27.29 16.85
C ARG A 183 -14.40 26.30 17.49
N CYS A 184 -13.18 26.75 17.66
CA CYS A 184 -12.15 25.95 18.29
C CYS A 184 -12.45 25.62 19.75
N ARG A 185 -12.17 24.37 20.13
CA ARG A 185 -12.21 23.93 21.53
C ARG A 185 -10.80 23.98 22.11
N THR A 186 -10.68 24.37 23.37
CA THR A 186 -9.40 24.31 24.08
C THR A 186 -9.00 22.86 24.29
N LEU A 187 -7.78 22.51 23.88
CA LEU A 187 -7.20 21.20 24.15
C LEU A 187 -6.58 21.17 25.55
N ASP A 188 -6.91 20.16 26.35
CA ASP A 188 -6.32 19.93 27.67
C ASP A 188 -4.83 19.65 27.55
N SER A 189 -3.99 20.14 28.46
CA SER A 189 -2.52 19.97 28.39
C SER A 189 -2.13 18.53 28.06
N THR A 190 -1.28 18.34 27.03
CA THR A 190 -0.78 17.01 26.68
C THR A 190 0.27 16.56 27.67
N GLN A 191 0.27 15.27 27.98
CA GLN A 191 1.33 14.61 28.74
C GLN A 191 2.30 13.90 27.79
N VAL A 192 1.98 13.80 26.49
CA VAL A 192 2.87 13.23 25.47
C VAL A 192 4.09 14.14 25.31
N THR A 193 5.27 13.55 25.41
CA THR A 193 6.55 14.24 25.20
C THR A 193 7.34 13.53 24.11
N GLU A 194 8.12 14.30 23.34
CA GLU A 194 9.09 13.72 22.42
C GLU A 194 10.16 12.98 23.25
N PHE A 195 10.47 11.76 22.85
CA PHE A 195 11.49 10.95 23.49
C PHE A 195 12.41 10.36 22.43
N LYS A 196 13.68 10.18 22.80
CA LYS A 196 14.70 9.62 21.92
C LYS A 196 15.12 8.26 22.47
N VAL A 197 15.12 7.24 21.61
CA VAL A 197 15.65 5.92 21.95
C VAL A 197 17.16 6.06 22.18
N ALA A 198 17.65 5.58 23.33
CA ALA A 198 19.08 5.53 23.59
C ALA A 198 19.77 4.60 22.58
N ALA A 199 20.87 5.06 21.98
CA ALA A 199 21.55 4.30 20.92
C ALA A 199 22.00 2.90 21.39
N ILE A 200 22.37 2.77 22.67
CA ILE A 200 22.72 1.49 23.28
C ILE A 200 21.52 0.52 23.31
N ASN A 201 20.31 1.01 23.61
CA ASN A 201 19.11 0.18 23.63
C ASN A 201 18.71 -0.28 22.22
N GLU A 202 18.84 0.58 21.22
CA GLU A 202 18.58 0.23 19.82
C GLU A 202 19.56 -0.85 19.32
N PHE A 203 20.83 -0.74 19.70
CA PHE A 203 21.84 -1.74 19.36
C PHE A 203 21.58 -3.07 20.08
N THR A 204 21.36 -3.02 21.39
CA THR A 204 21.22 -4.20 22.25
C THR A 204 19.92 -4.97 22.00
N TYR A 205 18.82 -4.26 21.70
CA TYR A 205 17.49 -4.85 21.45
C TYR A 205 16.94 -4.38 20.08
N PRO A 206 17.36 -5.01 18.96
CA PRO A 206 16.98 -4.53 17.62
C PRO A 206 15.47 -4.47 17.34
N ASP A 207 14.70 -5.38 17.95
CA ASP A 207 13.24 -5.41 17.84
C ASP A 207 12.59 -4.23 18.57
N LEU A 208 13.00 -3.98 19.82
CA LEU A 208 12.56 -2.79 20.58
C LEU A 208 13.11 -1.50 19.98
N GLY A 209 14.29 -1.53 19.33
CA GLY A 209 14.85 -0.39 18.61
C GLY A 209 13.89 0.14 17.55
N ARG A 210 13.33 -0.75 16.72
CA ARG A 210 12.34 -0.38 15.71
C ARG A 210 11.04 0.13 16.33
N ALA A 211 10.51 -0.55 17.34
CA ALA A 211 9.29 -0.13 18.04
C ALA A 211 9.46 1.27 18.66
N GLY A 212 10.62 1.52 19.28
CA GLY A 212 10.94 2.82 19.89
C GLY A 212 11.10 3.95 18.87
N GLN A 213 11.71 3.68 17.70
CA GLN A 213 11.80 4.65 16.61
C GLN A 213 10.44 5.03 16.06
N ASP A 214 9.60 4.03 15.76
CA ASP A 214 8.25 4.25 15.26
C ASP A 214 7.40 5.01 16.29
N LEU A 215 7.53 4.67 17.58
CA LEU A 215 6.82 5.35 18.67
C LEU A 215 7.32 6.79 18.91
N SER A 216 8.62 7.04 18.79
CA SER A 216 9.21 8.38 18.88
C SER A 216 8.72 9.27 17.73
N ALA A 217 8.74 8.73 16.50
CA ALA A 217 8.19 9.42 15.32
C ALA A 217 6.69 9.70 15.48
N ALA A 218 5.93 8.74 16.00
CA ALA A 218 4.50 8.90 16.29
C ALA A 218 4.23 9.99 17.34
N ALA A 219 5.02 10.06 18.42
CA ALA A 219 4.91 11.10 19.44
C ALA A 219 5.15 12.50 18.85
N LYS A 220 6.20 12.64 18.02
CA LYS A 220 6.51 13.89 17.33
C LYS A 220 5.40 14.31 16.37
N GLU A 221 4.86 13.36 15.62
CA GLU A 221 3.77 13.60 14.67
C GLU A 221 2.49 14.02 15.39
N TYR A 222 2.14 13.34 16.49
CA TYR A 222 1.03 13.73 17.37
C TYR A 222 1.17 15.18 17.85
N LEU A 223 2.34 15.55 18.39
CA LEU A 223 2.61 16.91 18.86
C LEU A 223 2.54 17.95 17.73
N SER A 224 3.00 17.58 16.52
CA SER A 224 2.89 18.43 15.33
C SER A 224 1.44 18.71 14.95
N ILE A 225 0.60 17.67 14.88
CA ILE A 225 -0.84 17.80 14.56
C ILE A 225 -1.55 18.66 15.62
N ARG A 226 -1.27 18.40 16.89
CA ARG A 226 -1.84 19.14 18.03
C ARG A 226 -1.45 20.62 18.02
N THR A 227 -0.20 20.92 17.70
CA THR A 227 0.31 22.31 17.58
C THR A 227 -0.38 23.01 16.43
N ALA A 228 -0.48 22.38 15.26
CA ALA A 228 -1.17 22.94 14.10
C ALA A 228 -2.62 23.31 14.44
N TYR A 229 -3.36 22.41 15.10
CA TYR A 229 -4.72 22.71 15.57
C TYR A 229 -4.75 23.95 16.47
N THR A 230 -3.87 23.99 17.48
CA THR A 230 -3.81 25.11 18.44
C THR A 230 -3.50 26.44 17.74
N ASP A 231 -2.57 26.43 16.79
CA ASP A 231 -2.17 27.61 16.01
C ASP A 231 -3.33 28.12 15.15
N PHE A 232 -4.02 27.23 14.43
CA PHE A 232 -5.20 27.61 13.65
C PHE A 232 -6.29 28.22 14.51
N CYS A 233 -6.46 27.71 15.73
CA CYS A 233 -7.45 28.20 16.67
C CYS A 233 -7.15 29.58 17.25
N GLN A 234 -5.93 30.09 17.09
CA GLN A 234 -5.58 31.46 17.49
C GLN A 234 -5.85 32.48 16.38
N ILE A 235 -6.09 32.03 15.15
CA ILE A 235 -6.30 32.90 13.99
C ILE A 235 -7.75 33.42 14.00
N LYS A 236 -7.89 34.73 14.12
CA LYS A 236 -9.19 35.43 14.16
C LYS A 236 -9.63 36.01 12.80
N ASP A 237 -8.81 35.84 11.77
CA ASP A 237 -9.08 36.33 10.42
C ASP A 237 -9.20 35.15 9.46
N LEU A 238 -10.31 35.05 8.74
CA LEU A 238 -10.60 33.90 7.89
C LEU A 238 -9.62 33.79 6.72
N ASP A 239 -9.20 34.92 6.13
CA ASP A 239 -8.27 34.90 5.01
C ASP A 239 -6.86 34.51 5.48
N GLN A 240 -6.46 34.94 6.67
CA GLN A 240 -5.24 34.46 7.32
C GLN A 240 -5.32 32.95 7.58
N LEU A 241 -6.46 32.46 8.08
CA LEU A 241 -6.67 31.04 8.33
C LEU A 241 -6.52 30.21 7.06
N LYS A 242 -7.14 30.65 5.97
CA LYS A 242 -7.02 30.00 4.65
C LYS A 242 -5.57 30.00 4.15
N ARG A 243 -4.85 31.12 4.25
CA ARG A 243 -3.43 31.19 3.87
C ARG A 243 -2.55 30.25 4.70
N GLU A 244 -2.84 30.11 5.99
CA GLU A 244 -2.12 29.16 6.84
C GLU A 244 -2.47 27.70 6.50
N LEU A 245 -3.73 27.41 6.20
CA LEU A 245 -4.16 26.08 5.73
C LEU A 245 -3.56 25.72 4.37
N GLU A 246 -3.38 26.68 3.46
CA GLU A 246 -2.73 26.48 2.17
C GLU A 246 -1.27 26.05 2.29
N LYS A 247 -0.60 26.33 3.42
CA LYS A 247 0.76 25.82 3.69
C LYS A 247 0.77 24.30 3.88
N PHE A 248 -0.37 23.69 4.18
CA PHE A 248 -0.55 22.24 4.24
C PHE A 248 -1.07 21.78 2.87
N PRO A 249 -0.30 21.01 2.10
CA PRO A 249 -0.73 20.55 0.78
C PRO A 249 -1.98 19.69 0.93
N GLY A 250 -3.15 20.17 0.50
CA GLY A 250 -4.45 19.51 0.73
C GLY A 250 -5.26 20.06 1.93
N GLY A 251 -4.81 21.14 2.57
CA GLY A 251 -5.54 21.84 3.61
C GLY A 251 -5.82 20.99 4.85
N THR A 252 -7.04 21.10 5.38
CA THR A 252 -7.51 20.35 6.56
C THR A 252 -7.57 18.84 6.30
N ARG A 253 -7.84 18.41 5.06
CA ARG A 253 -7.86 17.00 4.65
C ARG A 253 -6.53 16.31 4.96
N THR A 254 -5.42 17.04 4.83
CA THR A 254 -4.09 16.51 5.09
C THR A 254 -3.84 16.30 6.58
N LEU A 255 -4.45 17.11 7.46
CA LEU A 255 -4.38 16.90 8.91
C LEU A 255 -5.17 15.65 9.32
N VAL A 256 -6.35 15.44 8.73
CA VAL A 256 -7.14 14.22 8.91
C VAL A 256 -6.35 13.00 8.42
N GLN A 257 -5.74 13.08 7.24
CA GLN A 257 -4.91 12.00 6.72
C GLN A 257 -3.69 11.71 7.61
N ARG A 258 -3.00 12.74 8.11
CA ARG A 258 -1.86 12.58 9.04
C ARG A 258 -2.31 11.91 10.35
N HIS A 259 -3.49 12.26 10.85
CA HIS A 259 -4.09 11.59 12.01
C HIS A 259 -4.37 10.10 11.73
N ASP A 260 -4.93 9.76 10.58
CA ASP A 260 -5.21 8.37 10.21
C ASP A 260 -3.93 7.54 10.04
N GLU A 261 -2.90 8.11 9.40
CA GLU A 261 -1.58 7.48 9.30
C GLU A 261 -0.93 7.30 10.68
N LEU A 262 -1.04 8.28 11.57
CA LEU A 262 -0.58 8.16 12.95
C LEU A 262 -1.27 6.99 13.67
N SER A 263 -2.59 6.84 13.52
CA SER A 263 -3.32 5.70 14.11
C SER A 263 -2.80 4.35 13.61
N LYS A 264 -2.54 4.21 12.30
CA LYS A 264 -1.94 3.00 11.72
C LYS A 264 -0.54 2.71 12.27
N VAL A 265 0.29 3.74 12.45
CA VAL A 265 1.63 3.59 13.07
C VAL A 265 1.50 3.08 14.50
N LEU A 266 0.57 3.62 15.30
CA LEU A 266 0.36 3.17 16.69
C LEU A 266 -0.14 1.72 16.79
N VAL A 267 -0.93 1.24 15.83
CA VAL A 267 -1.29 -0.19 15.74
C VAL A 267 -0.05 -1.04 15.50
N ARG A 268 0.75 -0.66 14.48
CA ARG A 268 2.01 -1.36 14.14
C ARG A 268 3.00 -1.39 15.30
N VAL A 269 3.15 -0.30 16.04
CA VAL A 269 4.00 -0.25 17.25
C VAL A 269 3.47 -1.24 18.29
N GLY A 270 2.16 -1.31 18.51
CA GLY A 270 1.55 -2.29 19.41
C GLY A 270 1.89 -3.73 19.01
N ASP A 271 1.83 -4.05 17.72
CA ASP A 271 2.21 -5.37 17.21
C ASP A 271 3.70 -5.66 17.40
N LEU A 272 4.58 -4.68 17.15
CA LEU A 272 6.02 -4.83 17.38
C LEU A 272 6.35 -5.07 18.85
N LEU A 273 5.68 -4.36 19.78
CA LEU A 273 5.86 -4.57 21.22
C LEU A 273 5.36 -5.95 21.64
N ARG A 274 4.20 -6.39 21.13
CA ARG A 274 3.66 -7.73 21.39
C ARG A 274 4.63 -8.82 20.91
N VAL A 275 5.13 -8.71 19.67
CA VAL A 275 6.12 -9.66 19.11
C VAL A 275 7.42 -9.64 19.93
N SER A 276 7.89 -8.47 20.34
CA SER A 276 9.10 -8.33 21.18
C SER A 276 8.94 -9.02 22.53
N ARG A 277 7.72 -9.10 23.07
CA ARG A 277 7.41 -9.81 24.32
C ARG A 277 7.26 -11.32 24.12
N GLU A 278 6.53 -11.74 23.10
CA GLU A 278 6.20 -13.14 22.84
C GLU A 278 7.36 -13.93 22.19
N SER A 279 8.23 -13.25 21.44
CA SER A 279 9.32 -13.85 20.68
C SER A 279 10.50 -12.87 20.56
N PRO A 280 11.21 -12.59 21.67
CA PRO A 280 12.28 -11.61 21.69
C PRO A 280 13.44 -12.00 20.77
N LEU A 281 13.94 -11.05 19.97
CA LEU A 281 15.17 -11.26 19.21
C LEU A 281 16.37 -11.45 20.15
N PRO A 282 17.41 -12.21 19.71
CA PRO A 282 18.63 -12.37 20.49
C PRO A 282 19.23 -11.02 20.86
N THR A 283 19.50 -10.83 22.15
CA THR A 283 20.14 -9.62 22.66
C THR A 283 21.54 -9.51 22.07
N ARG A 284 21.85 -8.38 21.44
CA ARG A 284 23.21 -8.09 20.95
C ARG A 284 24.01 -7.53 22.12
N GLY A 285 24.72 -8.40 22.81
CA GLY A 285 25.72 -7.96 23.77
C GLY A 285 26.83 -7.18 23.05
N PRO A 286 27.47 -6.19 23.68
CA PRO A 286 28.75 -5.72 23.19
C PRO A 286 29.65 -6.96 23.11
N THR A 287 30.16 -7.27 21.92
CA THR A 287 31.22 -8.27 21.80
C THR A 287 32.42 -7.68 22.53
N VAL A 288 32.53 -7.97 23.82
CA VAL A 288 33.79 -7.82 24.53
C VAL A 288 34.72 -8.79 23.85
N THR A 289 35.48 -8.32 22.87
CA THR A 289 36.66 -9.03 22.42
C THR A 289 37.48 -9.21 23.69
N PRO A 290 37.67 -10.44 24.18
CA PRO A 290 38.48 -10.64 25.37
C PRO A 290 39.82 -10.01 25.05
N THR A 291 40.17 -8.97 25.81
CA THR A 291 41.53 -8.41 25.73
C THR A 291 42.44 -9.60 26.02
N PRO A 292 43.41 -9.92 25.14
CA PRO A 292 44.24 -11.10 25.30
C PRO A 292 44.81 -11.06 26.71
N GLN A 293 44.42 -12.05 27.52
CA GLN A 293 44.92 -12.21 28.87
C GLN A 293 46.45 -12.31 28.73
N PRO A 294 47.24 -11.46 29.41
CA PRO A 294 48.69 -11.54 29.31
C PRO A 294 49.10 -12.96 29.64
N THR A 295 49.79 -13.61 28.69
CA THR A 295 50.27 -14.97 28.83
C THR A 295 51.23 -15.02 30.01
N GLU A 296 50.77 -15.55 31.15
CA GLU A 296 51.67 -15.89 32.24
C GLU A 296 52.61 -16.99 31.75
N THR A 297 53.90 -16.64 31.66
CA THR A 297 54.98 -17.56 31.35
C THR A 297 55.14 -18.51 32.54
N SER A 298 54.64 -19.73 32.41
CA SER A 298 54.83 -20.79 33.40
C SER A 298 56.25 -21.33 33.35
N ALA A 299 56.95 -21.27 34.48
CA ALA A 299 58.22 -21.93 34.71
C ALA A 299 58.05 -23.47 34.78
N PRO A 300 59.06 -24.27 34.40
CA PRO A 300 58.97 -25.73 34.41
C PRO A 300 59.12 -26.26 35.84
N THR A 301 58.26 -27.20 36.25
CA THR A 301 58.50 -28.00 37.45
C THR A 301 58.03 -29.43 37.21
N SER A 302 58.83 -30.36 37.72
CA SER A 302 58.92 -31.76 37.31
C SER A 302 58.20 -32.72 38.27
N THR A 303 57.81 -33.87 37.72
CA THR A 303 57.85 -35.24 38.28
C THR A 303 57.04 -35.64 39.52
N ALA A 304 56.20 -36.68 39.34
CA ALA A 304 56.10 -37.97 40.10
C ALA A 304 54.62 -38.44 40.13
N GLU A 305 54.17 -39.39 39.30
CA GLU A 305 54.24 -40.86 39.46
C GLU A 305 53.83 -41.41 40.84
N ARG A 306 52.59 -41.95 40.95
CA ARG A 306 52.33 -43.30 41.49
C ARG A 306 50.89 -43.78 41.29
N ALA A 307 50.78 -45.03 40.85
CA ALA A 307 49.57 -45.82 40.72
C ALA A 307 49.12 -46.47 42.05
N ALA A 308 47.83 -46.84 42.17
CA ALA A 308 47.38 -48.17 42.60
C ALA A 308 45.85 -48.31 42.82
N VAL A 309 45.24 -49.27 42.09
CA VAL A 309 44.44 -50.41 42.59
C VAL A 309 42.91 -50.27 42.83
N GLN A 310 42.19 -51.09 42.06
CA GLN A 310 40.81 -51.64 42.08
C GLN A 310 40.53 -52.51 43.35
N PRO A 311 39.29 -53.00 43.69
CA PRO A 311 38.56 -53.95 42.82
C PRO A 311 37.00 -54.08 42.97
N THR A 312 36.41 -54.76 41.97
CA THR A 312 35.24 -55.69 41.91
C THR A 312 33.90 -55.47 42.63
N GLY A 313 32.79 -55.74 41.91
CA GLY A 313 31.55 -56.30 42.48
C GLY A 313 30.26 -56.22 41.63
N GLU A 314 30.06 -57.22 40.74
CA GLU A 314 28.81 -57.97 40.39
C GLU A 314 27.50 -57.33 39.85
N THR A 315 27.02 -57.97 38.76
CA THR A 315 25.72 -57.98 38.01
C THR A 315 24.62 -58.82 38.73
N PRO A 316 23.40 -59.14 38.19
CA PRO A 316 22.56 -58.62 37.07
C PRO A 316 21.03 -58.49 37.38
N VAL A 317 20.20 -58.08 36.39
CA VAL A 317 18.84 -58.58 35.97
C VAL A 317 18.28 -57.59 34.90
N SER A 318 18.25 -57.94 33.60
CA SER A 318 17.16 -58.50 32.78
C SER A 318 15.87 -57.65 32.62
N THR A 319 15.52 -57.25 31.38
CA THR A 319 14.30 -57.67 30.61
C THR A 319 14.20 -56.90 29.28
N SER A 320 13.75 -57.62 28.25
CA SER A 320 13.86 -57.43 26.79
C SER A 320 12.69 -56.71 26.09
N ALA A 321 12.94 -56.21 24.85
CA ALA A 321 12.14 -56.31 23.59
C ALA A 321 12.73 -55.28 22.57
N SER A 322 13.33 -55.59 21.39
CA SER A 322 12.97 -56.41 20.21
C SER A 322 11.74 -55.85 19.47
N VAL A 323 11.72 -55.50 18.16
CA VAL A 323 12.22 -56.19 16.95
C VAL A 323 12.30 -55.23 15.72
N GLU A 324 13.38 -55.44 14.94
CA GLU A 324 13.69 -55.43 13.49
C GLU A 324 13.21 -54.43 12.42
N ALA A 325 14.16 -54.22 11.50
CA ALA A 325 14.06 -53.65 10.17
C ALA A 325 14.81 -54.56 9.14
N THR A 326 14.29 -54.59 7.90
CA THR A 326 14.97 -54.68 6.57
C THR A 326 15.79 -55.91 6.15
N VAL A 327 15.51 -56.45 4.95
CA VAL A 327 16.51 -57.04 4.03
C VAL A 327 16.12 -56.83 2.54
N GLU A 328 17.12 -56.50 1.70
CA GLU A 328 17.14 -56.30 0.24
C GLU A 328 17.50 -57.56 -0.59
N SER A 329 17.48 -57.42 -1.95
CA SER A 329 18.23 -58.14 -3.02
C SER A 329 17.36 -59.09 -3.87
N GLY A 330 17.39 -59.19 -5.22
CA GLY A 330 18.11 -58.57 -6.35
C GLY A 330 18.19 -59.55 -7.57
N THR A 331 17.48 -59.26 -8.69
CA THR A 331 17.78 -59.42 -10.17
C THR A 331 18.20 -60.82 -10.78
N PRO A 332 18.15 -61.17 -12.12
CA PRO A 332 17.63 -60.59 -13.41
C PRO A 332 16.75 -61.49 -14.37
N LEU A 333 16.32 -60.86 -15.50
CA LEU A 333 15.80 -61.24 -16.88
C LEU A 333 16.11 -62.65 -17.50
N PRO A 334 15.49 -63.13 -18.66
CA PRO A 334 15.16 -62.41 -19.92
C PRO A 334 13.84 -62.74 -20.72
N THR A 335 13.45 -61.76 -21.57
CA THR A 335 12.86 -61.71 -22.95
C THR A 335 12.18 -62.92 -23.63
N GLU A 336 11.00 -62.70 -24.28
CA GLU A 336 10.67 -63.04 -25.69
C GLU A 336 9.44 -62.25 -26.24
N THR A 337 9.33 -62.17 -27.58
CA THR A 337 8.62 -61.18 -28.43
C THR A 337 7.32 -61.78 -29.09
N PRO A 338 6.61 -61.20 -30.11
CA PRO A 338 5.14 -61.01 -30.12
C PRO A 338 4.38 -61.80 -31.24
N ALA A 339 3.05 -61.63 -31.37
CA ALA A 339 2.22 -61.52 -32.61
C ALA A 339 0.69 -61.72 -32.32
N PRO A 340 -0.28 -61.59 -33.27
CA PRO A 340 -1.08 -60.37 -33.44
C PRO A 340 -2.63 -60.57 -33.50
N THR A 341 -3.34 -59.43 -33.39
CA THR A 341 -4.62 -59.01 -34.05
C THR A 341 -5.87 -59.92 -34.01
N ASN A 342 -6.98 -59.33 -33.54
CA ASN A 342 -8.23 -59.27 -34.32
C ASN A 342 -9.11 -58.07 -33.89
N THR A 343 -9.45 -57.25 -34.87
CA THR A 343 -10.29 -56.05 -34.80
C THR A 343 -11.77 -56.43 -34.94
N PRO A 344 -12.65 -56.04 -34.00
CA PRO A 344 -14.09 -56.00 -34.27
C PRO A 344 -14.59 -54.59 -34.64
N GLU A 345 -15.59 -54.63 -35.51
CA GLU A 345 -16.33 -53.60 -36.22
C GLU A 345 -17.02 -52.55 -35.31
N PRO A 346 -17.09 -51.26 -35.70
CA PRO A 346 -17.62 -50.21 -34.83
C PRO A 346 -19.15 -50.28 -34.72
N THR A 347 -19.61 -50.59 -33.50
CA THR A 347 -21.00 -50.41 -33.08
C THR A 347 -21.32 -48.92 -33.00
N ALA A 348 -22.41 -48.50 -33.65
CA ALA A 348 -22.90 -47.13 -33.61
C ALA A 348 -23.15 -46.69 -32.16
N THR A 349 -22.30 -45.79 -31.67
CA THR A 349 -22.40 -45.22 -30.32
C THR A 349 -23.49 -44.15 -30.34
N SER A 350 -24.54 -44.36 -29.55
CA SER A 350 -25.53 -43.33 -29.27
C SER A 350 -24.83 -42.11 -28.67
N ILE A 351 -25.05 -40.94 -29.28
CA ILE A 351 -24.53 -39.68 -28.78
C ILE A 351 -25.13 -39.46 -27.38
N PRO A 352 -24.33 -39.42 -26.31
CA PRO A 352 -24.85 -39.13 -24.98
C PRO A 352 -25.48 -37.74 -24.99
N SER A 353 -26.72 -37.65 -24.54
CA SER A 353 -27.36 -36.36 -24.27
C SER A 353 -26.44 -35.58 -23.33
N PRO A 354 -26.07 -34.32 -23.65
CA PRO A 354 -25.08 -33.58 -22.88
C PRO A 354 -25.52 -33.55 -21.42
N THR A 355 -24.67 -34.11 -20.55
CA THR A 355 -24.88 -34.05 -19.11
C THR A 355 -24.91 -32.57 -18.74
N PRO A 356 -26.01 -32.06 -18.14
CA PRO A 356 -26.07 -30.67 -17.75
C PRO A 356 -24.89 -30.40 -16.80
N ILE A 357 -24.01 -29.51 -17.26
CA ILE A 357 -22.82 -29.09 -16.52
C ILE A 357 -23.32 -28.47 -15.21
N PRO A 358 -22.79 -28.88 -14.04
CA PRO A 358 -23.21 -28.31 -12.77
C PRO A 358 -22.92 -26.80 -12.77
N PRO A 359 -23.82 -25.97 -12.20
CA PRO A 359 -23.60 -24.53 -12.14
C PRO A 359 -22.30 -24.23 -11.41
N PHE A 360 -21.58 -23.21 -11.91
CA PHE A 360 -20.38 -22.67 -11.30
C PHE A 360 -20.66 -22.32 -9.83
N LYS A 361 -19.98 -22.99 -8.91
CA LYS A 361 -20.07 -22.70 -7.48
C LYS A 361 -18.67 -22.35 -7.00
N TYR A 362 -18.51 -21.13 -6.49
CA TYR A 362 -17.32 -20.70 -5.75
C TYR A 362 -17.16 -21.41 -4.38
N ALA A 363 -17.85 -22.54 -4.17
CA ALA A 363 -17.82 -23.35 -2.95
C ALA A 363 -16.43 -23.89 -2.60
N GLY A 364 -15.45 -23.80 -3.51
CA GLY A 364 -14.04 -24.11 -3.24
C GLY A 364 -13.26 -22.99 -2.55
N LEU A 365 -13.79 -21.77 -2.51
CA LEU A 365 -13.13 -20.59 -1.91
C LEU A 365 -13.60 -20.30 -0.47
N GLY A 366 -14.57 -21.08 0.05
CA GLY A 366 -15.06 -20.96 1.42
C GLY A 366 -15.81 -19.66 1.74
N LEU A 367 -16.24 -18.89 0.73
CA LEU A 367 -16.92 -17.60 0.93
C LEU A 367 -18.24 -17.74 1.69
N GLU A 368 -18.93 -18.88 1.52
CA GLU A 368 -20.13 -19.25 2.27
C GLU A 368 -19.90 -19.41 3.78
N ARG A 369 -18.64 -19.58 4.19
CA ARG A 369 -18.25 -19.71 5.60
C ARG A 369 -17.85 -18.37 6.23
N ALA A 370 -17.67 -17.32 5.43
CA ALA A 370 -17.30 -16.01 5.94
C ALA A 370 -18.52 -15.33 6.59
N SER A 371 -18.39 -14.94 7.87
CA SER A 371 -19.44 -14.23 8.60
C SER A 371 -19.63 -12.78 8.12
N LYS A 372 -18.61 -12.19 7.51
CA LYS A 372 -18.65 -10.87 6.90
C LYS A 372 -17.72 -10.85 5.69
N TYR A 373 -18.18 -10.25 4.61
CA TYR A 373 -17.33 -9.97 3.46
C TYR A 373 -17.75 -8.67 2.78
N GLN A 374 -16.75 -7.96 2.28
CA GLN A 374 -16.93 -6.78 1.46
C GLN A 374 -16.41 -7.11 0.07
N TYR A 375 -17.08 -6.62 -0.97
CA TYR A 375 -16.52 -6.60 -2.30
C TYR A 375 -16.76 -5.24 -2.94
N ARG A 376 -15.73 -4.75 -3.64
CA ARG A 376 -15.88 -3.69 -4.63
C ARG A 376 -16.06 -4.36 -5.99
N TYR A 377 -16.80 -3.70 -6.84
CA TYR A 377 -16.98 -4.01 -8.25
C TYR A 377 -16.81 -2.69 -8.98
N SER A 378 -15.96 -2.65 -9.98
CA SER A 378 -15.79 -1.47 -10.82
C SER A 378 -15.63 -1.91 -12.25
N VAL A 379 -16.49 -1.43 -13.14
CA VAL A 379 -16.40 -1.57 -14.59
C VAL A 379 -16.01 -0.22 -15.15
N SER A 380 -14.96 -0.17 -15.95
CA SER A 380 -14.68 0.95 -16.84
C SER A 380 -14.86 0.49 -18.27
N TYR A 381 -15.39 1.35 -19.12
CA TYR A 381 -15.53 1.11 -20.55
C TYR A 381 -15.05 2.32 -21.36
N ASP A 382 -14.42 2.05 -22.49
CA ASP A 382 -14.00 3.03 -23.50
C ASP A 382 -14.27 2.43 -24.88
N GLY A 383 -14.87 3.21 -25.78
CA GLY A 383 -15.26 2.78 -27.10
C GLY A 383 -15.76 3.93 -27.95
N VAL A 384 -16.37 3.59 -29.08
CA VAL A 384 -17.06 4.52 -29.98
C VAL A 384 -18.43 3.97 -30.34
N ASN A 385 -19.42 4.84 -30.52
CA ASN A 385 -20.74 4.42 -30.98
C ASN A 385 -20.78 4.25 -32.52
N LYS A 386 -21.96 3.90 -33.06
CA LYS A 386 -22.16 3.72 -34.52
C LYS A 386 -21.98 5.02 -35.34
N THR A 387 -22.06 6.18 -34.70
CA THR A 387 -21.84 7.50 -35.30
C THR A 387 -20.41 8.01 -35.14
N ASN A 388 -19.51 7.16 -34.62
CA ASN A 388 -18.09 7.46 -34.39
C ASN A 388 -17.83 8.48 -33.25
N ASP A 389 -18.81 8.68 -32.36
CA ASP A 389 -18.62 9.47 -31.15
C ASP A 389 -17.99 8.60 -30.05
N PRO A 390 -16.98 9.11 -29.31
CA PRO A 390 -16.39 8.38 -28.21
C PRO A 390 -17.40 8.17 -27.07
N ILE A 391 -17.49 6.94 -26.58
CA ILE A 391 -18.26 6.57 -25.39
C ILE A 391 -17.29 6.13 -24.30
N ARG A 392 -17.34 6.79 -23.14
CA ARG A 392 -16.52 6.47 -21.99
C ARG A 392 -17.37 6.45 -20.74
N GLY A 393 -17.10 5.54 -19.84
CA GLY A 393 -17.81 5.54 -18.57
C GLY A 393 -17.27 4.54 -17.58
N SER A 394 -17.82 4.61 -16.38
CA SER A 394 -17.53 3.66 -15.34
C SER A 394 -18.73 3.42 -14.43
N ILE A 395 -18.91 2.17 -14.02
CA ILE A 395 -19.86 1.76 -12.99
C ILE A 395 -19.02 1.27 -11.81
N SER A 396 -19.30 1.74 -10.61
CA SER A 396 -18.74 1.15 -9.39
C SER A 396 -19.85 0.77 -8.42
N LEU A 397 -19.80 -0.46 -7.95
CA LEU A 397 -20.68 -1.03 -6.96
C LEU A 397 -19.82 -1.47 -5.76
N ALA A 398 -20.09 -0.94 -4.58
CA ALA A 398 -19.48 -1.40 -3.34
C ALA A 398 -20.55 -2.10 -2.51
N VAL A 399 -20.28 -3.34 -2.12
CA VAL A 399 -21.22 -4.15 -1.34
C VAL A 399 -20.57 -4.59 -0.05
N ILE A 400 -21.29 -4.38 1.05
CA ILE A 400 -20.90 -4.86 2.38
C ILE A 400 -21.99 -5.83 2.84
N ARG A 401 -21.63 -7.12 2.95
CA ARG A 401 -22.53 -8.15 3.49
C ARG A 401 -22.07 -8.59 4.88
N GLN A 402 -23.03 -8.68 5.79
CA GLN A 402 -22.85 -9.26 7.12
C GLN A 402 -23.85 -10.41 7.26
N ASN A 403 -23.39 -11.59 7.68
CA ASN A 403 -24.25 -12.73 7.96
C ASN A 403 -24.85 -12.56 9.37
N GLU A 404 -25.93 -11.79 9.42
CA GLU A 404 -26.87 -11.64 10.53
C GLU A 404 -26.43 -10.83 11.77
N PRO A 405 -27.40 -10.17 12.45
CA PRO A 405 -28.79 -9.91 12.03
C PRO A 405 -28.90 -8.55 11.32
N LEU A 406 -28.04 -8.25 10.34
CA LEU A 406 -28.10 -6.99 9.61
C LEU A 406 -28.07 -7.23 8.10
N LYS A 407 -29.09 -6.67 7.44
CA LYS A 407 -29.32 -6.71 5.99
C LYS A 407 -28.09 -6.16 5.26
N ALA A 408 -27.79 -6.75 4.10
CA ALA A 408 -26.74 -6.26 3.22
C ALA A 408 -26.92 -4.76 2.92
N GLN A 409 -25.83 -4.01 2.99
CA GLN A 409 -25.78 -2.60 2.64
C GLN A 409 -25.08 -2.46 1.29
N TYR A 410 -25.69 -1.69 0.38
CA TYR A 410 -25.20 -1.52 -0.98
C TYR A 410 -24.99 -0.04 -1.27
N ASP A 411 -23.81 0.30 -1.76
CA ASP A 411 -23.49 1.60 -2.33
C ASP A 411 -23.25 1.44 -3.82
N VAL A 412 -24.10 2.05 -4.65
CA VAL A 412 -24.03 1.93 -6.11
C VAL A 412 -23.79 3.32 -6.72
N SER A 413 -22.58 3.53 -7.25
CA SER A 413 -22.21 4.76 -7.94
C SER A 413 -22.02 4.49 -9.42
N ILE A 414 -22.88 5.07 -10.26
CA ILE A 414 -22.71 5.06 -11.71
C ILE A 414 -22.15 6.42 -12.14
N ARG A 415 -21.00 6.43 -12.82
CA ARG A 415 -20.39 7.64 -13.41
C ARG A 415 -20.29 7.45 -14.91
N ASP A 416 -21.28 7.99 -15.61
CA ASP A 416 -21.44 7.82 -17.05
C ASP A 416 -21.32 9.17 -17.78
N SER A 417 -20.62 9.21 -18.91
CA SER A 417 -20.47 10.43 -19.73
C SER A 417 -21.58 10.61 -20.78
N GLN A 418 -22.83 10.24 -20.45
CA GLN A 418 -24.08 10.45 -21.21
C GLN A 418 -24.62 9.25 -22.04
N SER A 419 -24.25 8.00 -21.76
CA SER A 419 -24.77 6.81 -22.47
C SER A 419 -24.96 5.57 -21.59
N ILE A 420 -25.73 5.73 -20.51
CA ILE A 420 -26.13 4.67 -19.56
C ILE A 420 -26.70 3.42 -20.25
N LEU A 421 -27.38 3.58 -21.38
CA LEU A 421 -28.06 2.48 -22.07
C LEU A 421 -27.11 1.38 -22.55
N VAL A 422 -25.85 1.72 -22.86
CA VAL A 422 -24.87 0.71 -23.31
C VAL A 422 -24.39 -0.11 -22.12
N ALA A 423 -24.16 0.53 -20.97
CA ALA A 423 -23.66 -0.12 -19.77
C ALA A 423 -24.74 -0.95 -19.05
N GLN A 424 -26.02 -0.56 -19.17
CA GLN A 424 -27.17 -1.30 -18.63
C GLN A 424 -27.27 -2.73 -19.15
N ASN A 425 -26.87 -3.00 -20.40
CA ASN A 425 -26.88 -4.36 -20.96
C ASN A 425 -25.84 -5.28 -20.30
N TYR A 426 -24.86 -4.73 -19.59
CA TYR A 426 -23.85 -5.48 -18.84
C TYR A 426 -24.17 -5.56 -17.34
N LEU A 427 -25.21 -4.86 -16.87
CA LEU A 427 -25.75 -5.06 -15.54
C LEU A 427 -26.69 -6.27 -15.56
N PRO A 428 -26.86 -6.98 -14.42
CA PRO A 428 -27.86 -8.02 -14.31
C PRO A 428 -29.21 -7.50 -14.83
N PRO A 429 -29.97 -8.30 -15.61
CA PRO A 429 -31.12 -7.87 -16.44
C PRO A 429 -32.35 -7.29 -15.69
N ARG A 430 -32.18 -6.78 -14.46
CA ARG A 430 -33.21 -6.20 -13.60
C ARG A 430 -32.79 -4.89 -12.92
N LEU A 431 -31.60 -4.37 -13.19
CA LEU A 431 -31.13 -3.08 -12.64
C LEU A 431 -31.50 -1.92 -13.57
N ASN A 432 -32.80 -1.60 -13.61
CA ASN A 432 -33.25 -0.32 -14.16
C ASN A 432 -33.21 0.72 -13.03
N VAL A 433 -32.05 1.34 -12.85
CA VAL A 433 -31.78 2.22 -11.71
C VAL A 433 -31.23 3.56 -12.18
N PRO A 434 -31.55 4.65 -11.45
CA PRO A 434 -31.09 6.00 -11.75
C PRO A 434 -29.57 6.16 -11.57
N ASN A 435 -29.02 7.30 -12.02
CA ASN A 435 -27.58 7.52 -12.13
C ASN A 435 -26.80 7.41 -10.80
N GLN A 436 -27.43 7.67 -9.65
CA GLN A 436 -26.82 7.47 -8.33
C GLN A 436 -27.89 7.06 -7.33
N PHE A 437 -27.68 5.93 -6.65
CA PHE A 437 -28.58 5.48 -5.60
C PHE A 437 -27.85 4.62 -4.57
N VAL A 438 -28.33 4.68 -3.32
CA VAL A 438 -27.87 3.82 -2.22
C VAL A 438 -29.00 2.90 -1.85
N ILE A 439 -28.70 1.63 -1.55
CA ILE A 439 -29.70 0.72 -0.97
C ILE A 439 -29.38 0.52 0.50
N LEU A 440 -30.20 1.10 1.37
CA LEU A 440 -30.06 0.98 2.81
C LEU A 440 -31.26 0.22 3.39
N ASN A 441 -31.02 -0.90 4.06
CA ASN A 441 -32.05 -1.70 4.76
C ASN A 441 -33.23 -2.18 3.89
N GLY A 442 -33.04 -2.28 2.57
CA GLY A 442 -34.08 -2.64 1.60
C GLY A 442 -34.82 -1.44 0.97
N ALA A 443 -34.32 -0.22 1.18
CA ALA A 443 -34.83 0.98 0.54
C ALA A 443 -33.84 1.56 -0.48
N ILE A 444 -34.37 1.79 -1.69
CA ILE A 444 -34.04 2.84 -2.65
C ILE A 444 -33.73 4.22 -2.07
N LEU A 445 -32.50 4.72 -1.99
CA LEU A 445 -32.24 6.14 -1.76
C LEU A 445 -31.65 6.74 -3.03
N GLU A 446 -32.48 7.43 -3.80
CA GLU A 446 -32.07 8.12 -5.03
C GLU A 446 -31.76 9.59 -4.73
N LEU A 447 -30.60 10.08 -5.17
CA LEU A 447 -30.31 11.51 -5.17
C LEU A 447 -30.75 12.10 -6.51
N ASP A 448 -31.82 12.89 -6.48
CA ASP A 448 -32.18 13.71 -7.63
C ASP A 448 -31.16 14.84 -7.75
N VAL A 449 -30.25 14.69 -8.71
CA VAL A 449 -29.16 15.65 -8.98
C VAL A 449 -29.67 17.02 -9.42
N ALA A 450 -30.88 17.11 -9.99
CA ALA A 450 -31.45 18.38 -10.43
C ALA A 450 -32.07 19.16 -9.27
N THR A 451 -32.67 18.46 -8.29
CA THR A 451 -33.35 19.10 -7.15
C THR A 451 -32.56 19.04 -5.85
N ASN A 452 -31.46 18.28 -5.82
CA ASN A 452 -30.69 17.95 -4.62
C ASN A 452 -31.58 17.38 -3.49
N ARG A 453 -32.64 16.65 -3.87
CA ARG A 453 -33.57 15.98 -2.94
C ARG A 453 -33.42 14.48 -3.03
N CYS A 454 -33.73 13.83 -1.92
CA CYS A 454 -33.64 12.39 -1.81
C CYS A 454 -35.03 11.78 -1.99
N ALA A 455 -35.16 10.94 -3.01
CA ALA A 455 -36.36 10.13 -3.20
C ALA A 455 -36.11 8.77 -2.57
N SER A 456 -37.00 8.33 -1.69
CA SER A 456 -36.95 6.99 -1.11
C SER A 456 -38.00 6.08 -1.72
N GLY A 457 -37.59 4.91 -2.24
CA GLY A 457 -38.49 3.89 -2.77
C GLY A 457 -38.27 2.53 -2.10
N ALA A 458 -39.33 1.81 -1.74
CA ALA A 458 -39.18 0.44 -1.29
C ALA A 458 -38.72 -0.44 -2.47
N VAL A 459 -37.68 -1.25 -2.26
CA VAL A 459 -37.21 -2.20 -3.27
C VAL A 459 -37.86 -3.54 -3.02
N SER A 460 -38.45 -4.16 -4.05
CA SER A 460 -38.93 -5.53 -3.92
C SER A 460 -37.76 -6.49 -3.67
N GLY A 461 -38.02 -7.57 -2.92
CA GLY A 461 -37.02 -8.61 -2.68
C GLY A 461 -36.44 -9.18 -3.98
N ASP A 462 -37.24 -9.21 -5.06
CA ASP A 462 -36.82 -9.71 -6.37
C ASP A 462 -35.76 -8.84 -7.07
N THR A 463 -35.78 -7.52 -6.83
CA THR A 463 -34.76 -6.59 -7.36
C THR A 463 -33.44 -6.70 -6.58
N LEU A 464 -33.51 -7.07 -5.29
CA LEU A 464 -32.34 -7.31 -4.45
C LEU A 464 -31.82 -8.74 -4.52
N ALA A 465 -32.61 -9.69 -5.05
CA ALA A 465 -32.28 -11.10 -5.10
C ALA A 465 -30.91 -11.39 -5.74
N PRO A 466 -30.50 -10.74 -6.86
CA PRO A 466 -29.17 -10.96 -7.43
C PRO A 466 -28.06 -10.58 -6.44
N PHE A 467 -28.20 -9.44 -5.76
CA PHE A 467 -27.19 -8.93 -4.84
C PHE A 467 -27.04 -9.76 -3.55
N ASN A 468 -28.11 -10.44 -3.14
CA ASN A 468 -28.10 -11.34 -2.00
C ASN A 468 -27.58 -12.74 -2.36
N ASP A 469 -27.34 -13.03 -3.64
CA ASP A 469 -26.81 -14.31 -4.10
C ASP A 469 -25.34 -14.44 -3.71
N PRO A 470 -24.94 -15.45 -2.89
CA PRO A 470 -23.53 -15.71 -2.61
C PRO A 470 -22.71 -16.04 -3.87
N GLY A 471 -23.33 -16.34 -5.01
CA GLY A 471 -22.71 -16.43 -6.33
C GLY A 471 -22.94 -15.20 -7.22
N PHE A 472 -23.12 -14.00 -6.65
CA PHE A 472 -23.40 -12.78 -7.41
C PHE A 472 -22.34 -12.46 -8.48
N ASP A 473 -21.08 -12.81 -8.22
CA ASP A 473 -19.96 -12.72 -9.15
C ASP A 473 -20.16 -13.52 -10.45
N ARG A 474 -20.93 -14.63 -10.41
CA ARG A 474 -21.27 -15.42 -11.61
C ARG A 474 -22.06 -14.62 -12.65
N TYR A 475 -22.77 -13.56 -12.24
CA TYR A 475 -23.50 -12.69 -13.16
C TYR A 475 -22.57 -11.76 -13.96
N PHE A 476 -21.30 -11.65 -13.57
CA PHE A 476 -20.31 -10.79 -14.24
C PHE A 476 -19.21 -11.56 -14.96
N VAL A 477 -19.07 -12.85 -14.67
CA VAL A 477 -18.30 -13.74 -15.53
C VAL A 477 -19.09 -13.90 -16.83
N PRO A 478 -18.51 -13.58 -18.01
CA PRO A 478 -19.17 -13.78 -19.29
C PRO A 478 -19.73 -15.19 -19.38
N SER A 479 -20.95 -15.37 -19.88
CA SER A 479 -21.58 -16.69 -20.01
C SER A 479 -20.73 -17.67 -20.82
N GLU A 480 -19.88 -17.17 -21.69
CA GLU A 480 -18.89 -17.90 -22.49
C GLU A 480 -17.78 -18.53 -21.64
N LEU A 481 -17.55 -18.00 -20.43
CA LEU A 481 -16.63 -18.53 -19.42
C LEU A 481 -17.37 -19.27 -18.28
N GLN A 482 -18.70 -19.29 -18.29
CA GLN A 482 -19.50 -20.00 -17.29
C GLN A 482 -19.56 -21.50 -17.62
N GLY A 483 -19.14 -22.36 -16.69
CA GLY A 483 -19.25 -23.83 -16.83
C GLY A 483 -17.94 -24.61 -16.87
N GLY A 484 -16.79 -23.98 -16.60
CA GLY A 484 -15.49 -24.66 -16.50
C GLY A 484 -14.86 -24.57 -15.09
N SER A 485 -13.96 -25.51 -14.74
CA SER A 485 -13.02 -25.33 -13.61
C SER A 485 -12.09 -24.13 -13.90
N LEU A 486 -11.40 -23.58 -12.89
CA LEU A 486 -10.27 -22.66 -13.13
C LEU A 486 -9.25 -23.26 -14.11
N ASP A 487 -9.14 -24.59 -14.12
CA ASP A 487 -8.31 -25.34 -15.08
C ASP A 487 -8.84 -25.25 -16.53
N ALA A 488 -10.15 -25.14 -16.71
CA ALA A 488 -10.78 -25.09 -18.03
C ALA A 488 -10.55 -23.75 -18.76
N VAL A 489 -10.28 -22.68 -18.01
CA VAL A 489 -9.84 -21.39 -18.56
C VAL A 489 -8.31 -21.29 -18.66
N GLY A 490 -7.58 -22.37 -18.36
CA GLY A 490 -6.12 -22.42 -18.48
C GLY A 490 -5.39 -21.51 -17.49
N MET A 491 -5.89 -21.40 -16.26
CA MET A 491 -5.20 -20.64 -15.21
C MET A 491 -3.83 -21.23 -14.91
N THR A 492 -2.82 -20.37 -14.92
CA THR A 492 -1.44 -20.71 -14.57
C THR A 492 -1.03 -19.96 -13.32
N LEU A 493 -0.41 -20.64 -12.36
CA LEU A 493 0.20 -19.99 -11.20
C LEU A 493 1.40 -19.17 -11.70
N VAL A 494 1.35 -17.85 -11.50
CA VAL A 494 2.39 -16.91 -11.93
C VAL A 494 3.39 -16.65 -10.81
N GLU A 495 2.90 -16.45 -9.59
CA GLU A 495 3.73 -16.02 -8.45
C GLU A 495 3.11 -16.45 -7.13
N THR A 496 3.94 -16.76 -6.14
CA THR A 496 3.52 -16.93 -4.74
C THR A 496 4.39 -16.06 -3.83
N ILE A 497 3.78 -15.16 -3.05
CA ILE A 497 4.45 -14.33 -2.05
C ILE A 497 3.85 -14.66 -0.68
N GLY A 498 4.58 -15.39 0.16
CA GLY A 498 4.06 -15.88 1.44
C GLY A 498 2.87 -16.83 1.23
N ASN A 499 1.73 -16.52 1.85
CA ASN A 499 0.47 -17.25 1.65
C ASN A 499 -0.35 -16.72 0.46
N LEU A 500 0.11 -15.73 -0.31
CA LEU A 500 -0.64 -15.19 -1.44
C LEU A 500 -0.17 -15.84 -2.76
N ALA A 501 -1.05 -16.57 -3.44
CA ALA A 501 -0.83 -17.14 -4.78
C ALA A 501 -1.55 -16.30 -5.85
N THR A 502 -0.85 -16.00 -6.96
CA THR A 502 -1.38 -15.27 -8.10
C THR A 502 -1.51 -16.19 -9.31
N TYR A 503 -2.73 -16.37 -9.81
CA TYR A 503 -3.07 -17.13 -11.00
C TYR A 503 -3.40 -16.19 -12.16
N ARG A 504 -3.03 -16.56 -13.40
CA ARG A 504 -3.36 -15.80 -14.60
C ARG A 504 -3.77 -16.72 -15.75
N ALA A 505 -4.76 -16.28 -16.54
CA ALA A 505 -5.20 -16.92 -17.77
C ALA A 505 -5.42 -15.89 -18.87
N THR A 506 -5.26 -16.28 -20.14
CA THR A 506 -5.60 -15.43 -21.28
C THR A 506 -6.39 -16.15 -22.38
N PRO A 507 -7.64 -16.59 -22.11
CA PRO A 507 -8.42 -17.31 -23.11
C PRO A 507 -8.85 -16.39 -24.27
N GLU A 508 -8.93 -16.96 -25.47
CA GLU A 508 -9.48 -16.32 -26.67
C GLU A 508 -10.76 -17.05 -27.07
N VAL A 509 -11.85 -16.31 -27.30
CA VAL A 509 -13.15 -16.87 -27.71
C VAL A 509 -13.62 -16.16 -28.97
N GLU A 510 -13.92 -16.93 -30.02
CA GLU A 510 -14.50 -16.40 -31.26
C GLU A 510 -16.02 -16.60 -31.23
N MET A 511 -16.77 -15.50 -31.36
CA MET A 511 -18.23 -15.52 -31.34
C MET A 511 -18.82 -15.88 -32.72
N PRO A 512 -20.10 -16.27 -32.81
CA PRO A 512 -20.75 -16.61 -34.08
C PRO A 512 -20.71 -15.51 -35.15
N ASP A 513 -20.54 -14.25 -34.75
CA ASP A 513 -20.38 -13.07 -35.60
C ASP A 513 -18.92 -12.79 -36.01
N LYS A 514 -17.99 -13.71 -35.70
CA LYS A 514 -16.53 -13.63 -35.94
C LYS A 514 -15.83 -12.52 -35.15
N VAL A 515 -16.44 -11.99 -34.10
CA VAL A 515 -15.74 -11.13 -33.15
C VAL A 515 -14.89 -12.01 -32.25
N LYS A 516 -13.59 -11.76 -32.20
CA LYS A 516 -12.68 -12.46 -31.29
C LYS A 516 -12.54 -11.69 -29.99
N TYR A 517 -12.76 -12.35 -28.87
CA TYR A 517 -12.58 -11.77 -27.54
C TYR A 517 -11.36 -12.38 -26.89
N LYS A 518 -10.39 -11.54 -26.55
CA LYS A 518 -9.26 -11.91 -25.72
C LYS A 518 -9.55 -11.48 -24.29
N TYR A 519 -9.48 -12.43 -23.38
CA TYR A 519 -9.61 -12.18 -21.95
C TYR A 519 -8.21 -12.23 -21.31
N GLN A 520 -7.99 -11.44 -20.27
CA GLN A 520 -6.87 -11.59 -19.36
C GLN A 520 -7.44 -11.62 -17.96
N ILE A 521 -7.37 -12.78 -17.34
CA ILE A 521 -7.90 -13.05 -16.01
C ILE A 521 -6.71 -13.15 -15.05
N GLU A 522 -6.74 -12.44 -13.94
CA GLU A 522 -5.75 -12.54 -12.87
C GLU A 522 -6.48 -12.69 -11.53
N ILE A 523 -6.14 -13.74 -10.77
CA ILE A 523 -6.74 -14.02 -9.46
C ILE A 523 -5.63 -14.11 -8.43
N LYS A 524 -5.75 -13.39 -7.33
CA LYS A 524 -4.87 -13.48 -6.18
C LYS A 524 -5.64 -14.13 -5.04
N VAL A 525 -5.12 -15.22 -4.50
CA VAL A 525 -5.78 -16.08 -3.51
C VAL A 525 -4.84 -16.33 -2.35
N TYR A 526 -5.34 -16.19 -1.12
CA TYR A 526 -4.64 -16.64 0.07
C TYR A 526 -4.74 -18.16 0.19
N THR A 527 -3.61 -18.86 0.08
CA THR A 527 -3.51 -20.32 -0.03
C THR A 527 -3.90 -21.06 1.24
N ASP A 528 -3.74 -20.43 2.40
CA ASP A 528 -4.08 -20.97 3.71
C ASP A 528 -5.59 -20.96 4.01
N SER A 529 -6.32 -20.05 3.38
CA SER A 529 -7.74 -19.79 3.66
C SER A 529 -8.65 -20.01 2.45
N GLY A 530 -8.09 -20.11 1.24
CA GLY A 530 -8.85 -20.13 -0.01
C GLY A 530 -9.50 -18.79 -0.36
N VAL A 531 -9.19 -17.72 0.40
CA VAL A 531 -9.83 -16.41 0.26
C VAL A 531 -9.25 -15.64 -0.93
N VAL A 532 -10.10 -15.11 -1.80
CA VAL A 532 -9.67 -14.29 -2.94
C VAL A 532 -9.30 -12.87 -2.49
N ALA A 533 -8.01 -12.58 -2.48
CA ALA A 533 -7.49 -11.24 -2.20
C ALA A 533 -7.84 -10.25 -3.32
N SER A 534 -7.71 -10.67 -4.59
CA SER A 534 -8.17 -9.87 -5.72
C SER A 534 -8.56 -10.69 -6.95
N TYR A 535 -9.56 -10.26 -7.71
CA TYR A 535 -9.85 -10.80 -9.05
C TYR A 535 -9.89 -9.66 -10.06
N ASN A 536 -9.14 -9.80 -11.15
CA ASN A 536 -9.04 -8.89 -12.27
C ASN A 536 -9.43 -9.62 -13.56
N LEU A 537 -10.44 -9.13 -14.26
CA LEU A 537 -10.78 -9.59 -15.61
C LEU A 537 -10.63 -8.41 -16.55
N ASN A 538 -9.77 -8.51 -17.56
CA ASN A 538 -9.70 -7.59 -18.69
C ASN A 538 -10.26 -8.28 -19.93
N ARG A 539 -11.24 -7.69 -20.60
CA ARG A 539 -11.73 -8.14 -21.92
C ARG A 539 -11.34 -7.15 -23.01
N THR A 540 -10.83 -7.65 -24.12
CA THR A 540 -10.56 -6.91 -25.35
C THR A 540 -11.21 -7.63 -26.50
N ALA A 541 -11.96 -6.94 -27.37
CA ALA A 541 -12.48 -7.53 -28.60
C ALA A 541 -11.65 -7.09 -29.81
N GLU A 542 -11.49 -7.98 -30.79
CA GLU A 542 -10.99 -7.70 -32.13
C GLU A 542 -12.18 -7.68 -33.10
N PRO A 543 -12.33 -6.62 -33.91
CA PRO A 543 -13.46 -6.52 -34.83
C PRO A 543 -13.34 -7.53 -35.97
N PRO A 544 -14.48 -8.02 -36.53
CA PRO A 544 -14.46 -8.85 -37.71
C PRO A 544 -13.86 -8.09 -38.90
N ALA A 545 -13.26 -8.82 -39.86
CA ALA A 545 -12.71 -8.21 -41.06
C ALA A 545 -13.76 -7.36 -41.81
N GLY A 546 -13.48 -6.06 -41.98
CA GLY A 546 -14.38 -5.08 -42.61
C GLY A 546 -15.16 -4.17 -41.65
N TYR A 547 -15.08 -4.42 -40.34
CA TYR A 547 -15.58 -3.50 -39.30
C TYR A 547 -14.42 -2.69 -38.74
N THR A 548 -14.57 -1.38 -38.63
CA THR A 548 -13.45 -0.51 -38.25
C THR A 548 -13.21 -0.44 -36.76
N GLN A 549 -14.21 -0.60 -35.88
CA GLN A 549 -14.03 -0.35 -34.43
C GLN A 549 -14.95 -1.20 -33.53
N VAL A 550 -14.45 -1.48 -32.32
CA VAL A 550 -15.09 -2.29 -31.27
C VAL A 550 -15.74 -1.37 -30.23
N LEU A 551 -16.98 -1.68 -29.83
CA LEU A 551 -17.78 -0.90 -28.87
C LEU A 551 -17.23 -0.93 -27.42
N LEU A 552 -16.29 -1.83 -27.11
CA LEU A 552 -15.73 -2.01 -25.78
C LEU A 552 -14.28 -2.48 -25.82
N THR A 553 -13.34 -1.57 -25.57
CA THR A 553 -11.89 -1.83 -25.69
C THR A 553 -11.26 -2.44 -24.43
N SER A 554 -11.79 -2.10 -23.26
CA SER A 554 -11.41 -2.69 -21.98
C SER A 554 -12.63 -2.80 -21.07
N PHE A 555 -12.67 -3.88 -20.31
CA PHE A 555 -13.63 -4.14 -19.25
C PHE A 555 -12.82 -4.70 -18.10
N ARG A 556 -12.62 -3.92 -17.04
CA ARG A 556 -11.97 -4.37 -15.80
C ARG A 556 -13.06 -4.76 -14.81
N ILE A 557 -12.88 -5.84 -14.07
CA ILE A 557 -13.59 -6.05 -12.79
C ILE A 557 -12.53 -6.23 -11.72
N GLU A 558 -12.56 -5.43 -10.66
CA GLU A 558 -11.72 -5.61 -9.48
C GLU A 558 -12.60 -6.08 -8.32
N TYR A 559 -12.37 -7.29 -7.83
CA TYR A 559 -12.92 -7.77 -6.55
C TYR A 559 -11.83 -7.70 -5.49
N ILE A 560 -12.15 -7.28 -4.27
CA ILE A 560 -11.27 -7.38 -3.11
C ILE A 560 -12.10 -8.00 -2.00
N LEU A 561 -11.84 -9.28 -1.66
CA LEU A 561 -12.48 -9.90 -0.50
C LEU A 561 -11.60 -9.69 0.72
N LEU A 562 -12.05 -8.83 1.63
CA LEU A 562 -11.43 -8.70 2.94
C LEU A 562 -12.05 -9.78 3.83
N GLY A 563 -11.29 -10.85 4.08
CA GLY A 563 -11.63 -11.87 5.08
C GLY A 563 -11.43 -11.27 6.47
N LEU A 564 -12.50 -11.22 7.26
CA LEU A 564 -12.52 -10.48 8.52
C LEU A 564 -12.93 -11.38 9.67
N ASN A 565 -11.93 -11.98 10.33
CA ASN A 565 -12.07 -12.38 11.74
C ASN A 565 -11.97 -11.15 12.68
N GLU A 566 -11.74 -9.95 12.13
CA GLU A 566 -11.65 -8.71 12.89
C GLU A 566 -12.67 -7.68 12.38
N VAL A 567 -13.31 -7.00 13.32
CA VAL A 567 -14.38 -6.02 13.08
C VAL A 567 -13.89 -4.90 12.18
N VAL A 568 -14.15 -4.97 10.86
CA VAL A 568 -14.02 -3.76 10.02
C VAL A 568 -15.10 -2.80 10.40
N ASN A 569 -14.67 -1.64 10.88
CA ASN A 569 -15.50 -0.48 11.07
C ASN A 569 -16.05 -0.05 9.70
N ALA A 570 -17.35 -0.26 9.47
CA ALA A 570 -18.01 0.05 8.19
C ALA A 570 -17.89 1.54 7.82
N ASP A 571 -17.64 2.40 8.82
CA ASP A 571 -17.57 3.85 8.68
C ASP A 571 -16.30 4.35 7.99
N GLN A 572 -15.25 3.52 7.86
CA GLN A 572 -13.98 3.94 7.24
C GLN A 572 -13.97 3.92 5.71
N PHE A 573 -14.94 3.25 5.07
CA PHE A 573 -14.94 3.06 3.61
C PHE A 573 -16.23 3.50 2.91
N VAL A 574 -17.28 3.84 3.65
CA VAL A 574 -18.52 4.46 3.13
C VAL A 574 -18.67 5.85 3.73
N THR A 575 -17.82 6.79 3.31
CA THR A 575 -18.09 8.22 3.46
C THR A 575 -18.24 8.82 2.07
N VAL A 576 -19.35 8.49 1.42
CA VAL A 576 -19.94 9.40 0.45
C VAL A 576 -20.99 10.19 1.23
N PRO A 577 -20.80 11.49 1.47
CA PRO A 577 -21.87 12.32 2.02
C PRO A 577 -22.92 12.47 0.92
N LEU A 578 -23.77 11.46 0.75
CA LEU A 578 -25.07 11.71 0.15
C LEU A 578 -25.80 12.58 1.14
N ALA A 579 -26.19 13.78 0.72
CA ALA A 579 -26.96 14.74 1.50
C ALA A 579 -28.39 14.26 1.83
N CYS A 580 -28.61 12.95 1.80
CA CYS A 580 -29.82 12.25 2.19
C CYS A 580 -29.70 11.88 3.66
N ARG A 581 -30.12 12.79 4.54
CA ARG A 581 -30.40 12.48 5.95
C ARG A 581 -31.80 11.93 6.10
#